data_AF-A0A8S3FKZ2-F1
#
_entry.id   AF-A0A8S3FKZ2-F1
#
_cell.length_a   1.000
_cell.length_b   1.000
_cell.length_c   1.000
_cell.angle_alpha   90.00
_cell.angle_beta   90.00
_cell.angle_gamma   90.00
#
_symmetry.space_group_name_H-M   'P 1'
#
loop_
_entity.id
_entity.type
_entity.pdbx_description
1 polymer ?
#
loop_
_entity_poly.entity_id
_entity_poly.type
_entity_poly.pdbx_seq_one_letter_code
_entity_poly.pdbx_strand_id
1 'polypeptide(L)'
;VREDLIDPETSIQVGIRTFNDDFMGVKILDAELVHEHSINDVVEEILKRVGNRPSYLTFDIDCLDPAFTPGTGTPICGGLTTAQSISILRRLGSVNYVGMDIVEVSPA
;
A
#
# COMPACT_ATOMS: atom_id res chain seq x y z
N VAL A 1 -6.23 -12.06 8.16
CA VAL A 1 -6.26 -13.34 7.41
C VAL A 1 -6.82 -14.49 8.23
N ARG A 2 -6.18 -14.93 9.33
CA ARG A 2 -6.62 -16.11 10.10
C ARG A 2 -8.02 -16.03 10.71
N GLU A 3 -8.54 -14.83 10.91
CA GLU A 3 -9.89 -14.56 11.40
C GLU A 3 -10.91 -14.35 10.26
N ASP A 4 -10.53 -14.63 9.01
CA ASP A 4 -11.38 -14.53 7.82
C ASP A 4 -12.00 -13.14 7.57
N LEU A 5 -11.39 -12.09 8.14
CA LEU A 5 -11.83 -10.68 7.95
C LEU A 5 -11.41 -10.08 6.61
N ILE A 6 -10.34 -10.61 6.00
CA ILE A 6 -9.83 -10.19 4.69
C ILE A 6 -9.54 -11.42 3.85
N ASP A 7 -9.82 -11.34 2.55
CA ASP A 7 -9.44 -12.34 1.56
C ASP A 7 -8.01 -12.02 1.06
N PRO A 8 -7.00 -12.91 1.25
CA PRO A 8 -5.63 -12.63 0.81
C PRO A 8 -5.47 -12.67 -0.70
N GLU A 9 -6.16 -13.60 -1.38
CA GLU A 9 -6.49 -13.48 -2.80
C GLU A 9 -7.28 -12.16 -2.93
N THR A 10 -7.27 -11.35 -3.97
CA THR A 10 -7.96 -10.03 -3.93
C THR A 10 -7.43 -8.95 -2.97
N SER A 11 -6.63 -9.26 -1.94
CA SER A 11 -5.84 -8.24 -1.18
C SER A 11 -4.50 -7.94 -1.83
N ILE A 12 -4.01 -6.70 -1.64
CA ILE A 12 -2.73 -6.21 -2.15
C ILE A 12 -2.04 -5.28 -1.15
N GLN A 13 -0.73 -5.41 -1.00
CA GLN A 13 0.13 -4.50 -0.23
C GLN A 13 1.10 -3.79 -1.18
N VAL A 14 1.32 -2.49 -0.95
CA VAL A 14 2.11 -1.62 -1.83
C VAL A 14 3.18 -0.91 -1.02
N GLY A 15 4.43 -0.91 -1.50
CA GLY A 15 5.56 -0.24 -0.84
C GLY A 15 6.26 -1.07 0.24
N ILE A 16 5.92 -2.36 0.37
CA ILE A 16 6.62 -3.29 1.28
C ILE A 16 8.11 -3.31 0.94
N ARG A 17 8.94 -3.35 1.97
CA ARG A 17 10.41 -3.43 1.86
C ARG A 17 11.03 -4.08 3.08
N THR A 18 10.28 -5.00 3.66
CA THR A 18 10.65 -5.86 4.79
C THR A 18 10.39 -7.30 4.42
N PHE A 19 11.07 -8.20 5.12
CA PHE A 19 10.97 -9.63 4.86
C PHE A 19 9.96 -10.29 5.80
N ASN A 20 9.23 -11.27 5.27
CA ASN A 20 8.41 -12.20 6.02
C ASN A 20 8.51 -13.58 5.36
N ASP A 21 8.59 -14.65 6.16
CA ASP A 21 8.64 -16.02 5.66
C ASP A 21 7.33 -16.43 4.96
N ASP A 22 6.20 -15.83 5.36
CA ASP A 22 4.87 -16.14 4.82
C ASP A 22 3.98 -14.88 4.72
N PHE A 23 3.74 -14.41 3.49
CA PHE A 23 2.83 -13.30 3.17
C PHE A 23 1.35 -13.72 3.08
N MET A 24 1.05 -14.99 3.39
CA MET A 24 -0.31 -15.52 3.50
C MET A 24 -1.15 -15.40 2.22
N GLY A 25 -0.53 -15.33 1.04
CA GLY A 25 -1.20 -15.21 -0.26
C GLY A 25 -1.58 -13.78 -0.67
N VAL A 26 -1.27 -12.77 0.14
CA VAL A 26 -1.45 -11.36 -0.22
C VAL A 26 -0.48 -10.99 -1.34
N LYS A 27 -0.97 -10.28 -2.36
CA LYS A 27 -0.13 -9.80 -3.45
C LYS A 27 0.75 -8.65 -2.94
N ILE A 28 2.06 -8.72 -3.17
CA ILE A 28 2.99 -7.66 -2.80
C ILE A 28 3.45 -6.92 -4.06
N LEU A 29 3.33 -5.60 -4.03
CA LEU A 29 4.05 -4.68 -4.89
C LEU A 29 5.06 -3.97 -4.00
N ASP A 30 6.27 -4.51 -3.90
CA ASP A 30 7.31 -3.94 -3.05
C ASP A 30 7.77 -2.57 -3.56
N ALA A 31 8.53 -1.85 -2.74
CA ALA A 31 8.98 -0.51 -3.08
C ALA A 31 9.84 -0.50 -4.36
N GLU A 32 10.69 -1.50 -4.56
CA GLU A 32 11.52 -1.64 -5.76
C GLU A 32 10.67 -1.75 -7.03
N LEU A 33 9.66 -2.63 -7.03
CA LEU A 33 8.71 -2.78 -8.14
C LEU A 33 7.99 -1.47 -8.44
N VAL A 34 7.53 -0.76 -7.40
CA VAL A 34 6.87 0.56 -7.56
C VAL A 34 7.81 1.62 -8.13
N HIS A 35 9.11 1.54 -7.84
CA HIS A 35 10.12 2.45 -8.41
C HIS A 35 10.46 2.12 -9.87
N GLU A 36 10.46 0.84 -10.22
CA GLU A 36 10.80 0.36 -11.57
C GLU A 36 9.64 0.50 -12.57
N HIS A 37 8.40 0.53 -12.09
CA HIS A 37 7.21 0.57 -12.93
C HIS A 37 6.55 1.95 -12.98
N SER A 38 5.74 2.18 -14.00
CA SER A 38 4.94 3.40 -14.05
C SER A 38 3.82 3.36 -13.01
N ILE A 39 3.37 4.54 -12.58
CA ILE A 39 2.20 4.63 -11.68
C ILE A 39 0.96 3.96 -12.28
N ASN A 40 0.82 3.98 -13.61
CA ASN A 40 -0.33 3.33 -14.26
C ASN A 40 -0.25 1.81 -14.12
N ASP A 41 0.93 1.20 -14.27
CA ASP A 41 1.10 -0.26 -14.10
C ASP A 41 0.74 -0.68 -12.66
N VAL A 42 1.19 0.08 -11.66
CA VAL A 42 0.87 -0.16 -10.25
C VAL A 42 -0.64 -0.05 -10.00
N VAL A 43 -1.27 1.00 -10.52
CA VAL A 43 -2.72 1.22 -10.40
C VAL A 43 -3.51 0.11 -11.08
N GLU A 44 -3.11 -0.31 -12.29
CA GLU A 44 -3.77 -1.38 -13.03
C GLU A 44 -3.71 -2.71 -12.26
N GLU A 45 -2.57 -3.03 -11.67
CA GLU A 45 -2.43 -4.25 -10.85
C GLU A 45 -3.28 -4.19 -9.58
N ILE A 46 -3.36 -3.04 -8.90
CA ILE A 46 -4.27 -2.84 -7.76
C ILE A 46 -5.73 -3.04 -8.20
N LEU A 47 -6.18 -2.35 -9.24
CA LEU A 47 -7.55 -2.42 -9.74
C LEU A 47 -7.93 -3.82 -10.20
N LYS A 48 -7.03 -4.52 -10.90
CA LYS A 48 -7.21 -5.91 -11.33
C LYS A 48 -7.33 -6.85 -10.13
N ARG A 49 -6.53 -6.63 -9.09
CA ARG A 49 -6.49 -7.48 -7.90
C ARG A 49 -7.78 -7.35 -7.09
N VAL A 50 -8.19 -6.13 -6.75
CA VAL A 50 -9.38 -5.88 -5.91
C VAL A 50 -10.69 -6.07 -6.68
N GLY A 51 -10.71 -5.71 -7.97
CA GLY A 51 -11.92 -5.72 -8.79
C GLY A 51 -13.00 -4.78 -8.25
N ASN A 52 -14.26 -5.20 -8.31
CA ASN A 52 -15.40 -4.41 -7.81
C ASN A 52 -15.82 -4.76 -6.37
N ARG A 53 -14.95 -5.46 -5.63
CA ARG A 53 -15.27 -5.94 -4.28
C ARG A 53 -15.28 -4.79 -3.26
N PRO A 54 -16.09 -4.89 -2.20
CA PRO A 54 -15.98 -3.99 -1.05
C PRO A 54 -14.53 -3.97 -0.54
N SER A 55 -13.90 -2.81 -0.56
CA SER A 55 -12.47 -2.66 -0.28
C SER A 55 -12.24 -1.67 0.85
N TYR A 56 -11.33 -1.98 1.76
CA TYR A 56 -10.87 -1.06 2.81
C TYR A 56 -9.45 -0.61 2.48
N LEU A 57 -9.18 0.69 2.56
CA LEU A 57 -7.84 1.24 2.37
C LEU A 57 -7.23 1.59 3.72
N THR A 58 -6.15 0.93 4.09
CA THR A 58 -5.30 1.37 5.20
C THR A 58 -4.02 1.98 4.65
N PHE A 59 -3.69 3.20 5.08
CA PHE A 59 -2.49 3.91 4.64
C PHE A 59 -1.55 4.13 5.83
N ASP A 60 -0.56 3.27 5.95
CA ASP A 60 0.57 3.50 6.85
C ASP A 60 1.47 4.58 6.27
N ILE A 61 1.71 5.66 7.02
CA ILE A 61 2.55 6.77 6.57
C ILE A 61 4.01 6.33 6.41
N ASP A 62 4.44 5.25 7.08
CA ASP A 62 5.77 4.67 6.93
C ASP A 62 5.98 3.98 5.57
N CYS A 63 4.95 3.85 4.74
CA CYS A 63 5.13 3.43 3.35
C CYS A 63 5.98 4.45 2.55
N LEU A 64 5.97 5.71 2.99
CA LEU A 64 6.80 6.78 2.43
C LEU A 64 8.24 6.64 2.90
N ASP A 65 9.18 7.12 2.08
CA ASP A 65 10.58 7.19 2.51
C ASP A 65 10.73 8.14 3.71
N PRO A 66 11.61 7.85 4.68
CA PRO A 66 11.90 8.73 5.81
C PRO A 66 12.28 10.17 5.40
N ALA A 67 12.78 10.39 4.18
CA ALA A 67 13.00 11.73 3.62
C ALA A 67 11.72 12.58 3.54
N PHE A 68 10.54 11.94 3.43
CA PHE A 68 9.23 12.59 3.39
C PHE A 68 8.42 12.41 4.66
N THR A 69 8.68 11.35 5.44
CA THR A 69 7.96 11.07 6.68
C THR A 69 8.94 10.65 7.78
N PRO A 70 9.62 11.61 8.41
CA PRO A 70 10.54 11.33 9.52
C PRO A 70 9.80 10.99 10.83
N GLY A 71 8.54 11.42 10.98
CA GLY A 71 7.74 11.22 12.18
C GLY A 71 6.87 9.97 12.11
N THR A 72 7.49 8.78 12.19
CA THR A 72 6.83 7.47 12.34
C THR A 72 7.67 6.58 13.28
N GLY A 73 7.04 5.60 13.92
CA GLY A 73 7.72 4.71 14.88
C GLY A 73 8.73 3.75 14.26
N THR A 74 8.57 3.40 12.99
CA THR A 74 9.35 2.37 12.30
C THR A 74 9.88 2.84 10.94
N PRO A 75 10.77 3.85 10.89
CA PRO A 75 11.28 4.37 9.61
C PRO A 75 12.14 3.33 8.87
N ILE A 76 11.81 3.04 7.61
CA ILE A 76 12.57 2.14 6.73
C ILE A 76 12.91 2.86 5.42
N CYS A 77 14.20 2.93 5.08
CA CYS A 77 14.69 3.60 3.86
C CYS A 77 14.27 2.91 2.55
N GLY A 78 14.30 3.65 1.44
CA GLY A 78 13.95 3.16 0.11
C GLY A 78 12.44 3.20 -0.17
N GLY A 79 11.69 3.99 0.59
CA GLY A 79 10.24 4.07 0.49
C GLY A 79 9.74 4.88 -0.71
N LEU A 80 8.41 5.03 -0.79
CA LEU A 80 7.77 5.82 -1.84
C LEU A 80 7.99 7.32 -1.61
N THR A 81 8.01 8.07 -2.72
CA THR A 81 7.87 9.53 -2.65
C THR A 81 6.41 9.91 -2.41
N THR A 82 6.17 11.07 -1.80
CA THR A 82 4.81 11.64 -1.67
C THR A 82 4.11 11.79 -3.02
N ALA A 83 4.86 12.11 -4.07
CA ALA A 83 4.35 12.22 -5.43
C ALA A 83 3.84 10.88 -5.97
N GLN A 84 4.58 9.78 -5.79
CA GLN A 84 4.13 8.45 -6.20
C GLN A 84 2.84 8.06 -5.46
N SER A 85 2.82 8.16 -4.13
CA SER A 85 1.67 7.77 -3.31
C SER A 85 0.41 8.57 -3.65
N ILE A 86 0.50 9.90 -3.76
CA ILE A 86 -0.64 10.74 -4.15
C ILE A 86 -1.11 10.40 -5.57
N SER A 87 -0.18 10.12 -6.49
CA SER A 87 -0.49 9.78 -7.88
C SER A 87 -1.24 8.44 -7.99
N ILE A 88 -0.86 7.44 -7.19
CA ILE A 88 -1.56 6.16 -7.07
C ILE A 88 -2.96 6.39 -6.49
N LEU A 89 -3.06 7.00 -5.31
CA LEU A 89 -4.33 7.21 -4.60
C LEU A 89 -5.37 7.95 -5.46
N ARG A 90 -4.97 9.01 -6.18
CA ARG A 90 -5.87 9.77 -7.07
C ARG A 90 -6.44 8.96 -8.22
N ARG A 91 -5.78 7.88 -8.64
CA ARG A 91 -6.22 7.02 -9.75
C ARG A 91 -7.04 5.81 -9.29
N LEU A 92 -7.11 5.56 -7.99
CA LEU A 92 -7.91 4.46 -7.43
C LEU A 92 -9.36 4.87 -7.11
N GLY A 93 -9.86 5.97 -7.70
CA GLY A 93 -11.21 6.50 -7.41
C GLY A 93 -12.37 5.62 -7.86
N SER A 94 -12.12 4.60 -8.70
CA SER A 94 -13.12 3.61 -9.13
C SER A 94 -13.28 2.43 -8.19
N VAL A 95 -12.44 2.31 -7.15
CA VAL A 95 -12.54 1.21 -6.18
C VAL A 95 -13.79 1.39 -5.32
N ASN A 96 -14.47 0.27 -5.04
CA ASN A 96 -15.65 0.21 -4.18
C ASN A 96 -15.23 0.29 -2.69
N TYR A 97 -14.87 1.48 -2.23
CA TYR A 97 -14.42 1.68 -0.86
C TYR A 97 -15.56 1.60 0.16
N VAL A 98 -15.36 0.82 1.23
CA VAL A 98 -16.26 0.78 2.40
C VAL A 98 -15.71 1.53 3.61
N GLY A 99 -14.46 1.97 3.55
CA GLY A 99 -13.81 2.74 4.61
C GLY A 99 -12.33 2.93 4.32
N MET A 100 -11.70 3.80 5.11
CA MET A 100 -10.27 3.99 5.10
C MET A 100 -9.74 4.54 6.43
N ASP A 101 -8.44 4.35 6.66
CA ASP A 101 -7.68 5.00 7.70
C ASP A 101 -6.30 5.50 7.19
N ILE A 102 -5.69 6.37 7.99
CA ILE A 102 -4.29 6.78 7.86
C ILE A 102 -3.67 6.59 9.24
N VAL A 103 -2.57 5.85 9.32
CA VAL A 103 -1.98 5.39 10.58
C VAL A 103 -0.51 5.79 10.70
N GLU A 104 0.05 5.60 11.90
CA GLU A 104 1.48 5.74 12.24
C GLU A 104 2.13 7.13 12.09
N VAL A 105 1.34 8.20 12.03
CA VAL A 105 1.89 9.56 12.20
C VAL A 105 2.31 9.77 13.66
N SER A 106 3.60 10.02 13.88
CA SER A 106 4.20 10.33 15.19
C SER A 106 4.79 11.75 15.20
N PRO A 107 4.09 12.75 15.79
CA PRO A 107 4.53 14.15 15.79
C PRO A 107 5.70 14.50 16.71
N ALA A 108 6.05 13.61 17.65
CA ALA A 108 6.94 13.87 18.79
C ALA A 108 8.42 13.61 18.50
#